data_AF-A0A2K5FAA1-F1
#
_entry.id   AF-A0A2K5FAA1-F1
#
_cell.length_a   1.000
_cell.length_b   1.000
_cell.length_c   1.000
_cell.angle_alpha   90.00
_cell.angle_beta   90.00
_cell.angle_gamma   90.00
#
_symmetry.space_group_name_H-M   'P 1'
#
loop_
_entity.id
_entity.type
_entity.pdbx_description
1 polymer ?
#
loop_
_entity_poly.entity_id
_entity_poly.type
_entity_poly.pdbx_seq_one_letter_code
_entity_poly.pdbx_strand_id
1 'polypeptide(L)'
;MAQGTLIRVSPEQPTHAVCVLGTVTQLDVCSSAPEDCTSFSINASPGVVVDTAHSPPVKKIPTGSSKWPLDPGVEVTLTMKAASNSTGDQKVSVTAVRDGVLPCSSGWS
;
A
#
# COMPACT_ATOMS: atom_id res chain seq x y z
N MET A 1 -11.09 -18.22 11.70
CA MET A 1 -10.83 -16.79 11.96
C MET A 1 -9.47 -16.48 11.38
N ALA A 2 -9.39 -15.84 10.21
CA ALA A 2 -8.09 -15.37 9.70
C ALA A 2 -7.74 -14.10 10.49
N GLN A 3 -6.67 -14.15 11.28
CA GLN A 3 -6.13 -12.96 11.95
C GLN A 3 -5.51 -12.05 10.88
N GLY A 4 -6.33 -11.21 10.26
CA GLY A 4 -5.84 -10.14 9.40
C GLY A 4 -5.24 -9.06 10.28
N THR A 5 -3.93 -8.84 10.19
CA THR A 5 -3.30 -7.71 10.89
C THR A 5 -3.59 -6.45 10.08
N LEU A 6 -4.12 -5.40 10.71
CA LEU A 6 -4.35 -4.11 10.05
C LEU A 6 -3.15 -3.20 10.33
N ILE A 7 -2.41 -2.86 9.29
CA ILE A 7 -1.31 -1.90 9.36
C ILE A 7 -1.83 -0.54 8.91
N ARG A 8 -1.73 0.44 9.79
CA ARG A 8 -1.91 1.85 9.42
C ARG A 8 -0.58 2.39 8.94
N VAL A 9 -0.54 2.88 7.71
CA VAL A 9 0.64 3.54 7.15
C VAL A 9 0.72 4.97 7.65
N SER A 10 1.89 5.60 7.57
CA SER A 10 2.03 7.00 7.98
C SER A 10 2.82 7.77 6.93
N PRO A 11 2.33 8.95 6.49
CA PRO A 11 3.04 9.78 5.53
C PRO A 11 4.31 10.41 6.10
N GLU A 12 4.36 10.61 7.42
CA GLU A 12 5.46 11.31 8.08
C GLU A 12 6.62 10.38 8.44
N GLN A 13 6.34 9.10 8.72
CA GLN A 13 7.34 8.15 9.20
C GLN A 13 7.12 6.75 8.61
N PRO A 14 8.20 6.04 8.26
CA PRO A 14 8.11 4.69 7.74
C PRO A 14 7.52 3.73 8.79
N THR A 15 6.54 2.94 8.38
CA THR A 15 5.84 1.99 9.24
C THR A 15 6.46 0.60 9.11
N HIS A 16 7.07 0.13 10.19
CA HIS A 16 7.67 -1.20 10.24
C HIS A 16 6.73 -2.18 10.92
N ALA A 17 6.37 -3.26 10.22
CA ALA A 17 5.56 -4.35 10.75
C ALA A 17 6.12 -5.71 10.34
N VAL A 18 5.85 -6.72 11.17
CA VAL A 18 6.23 -8.10 10.90
C VAL A 18 5.02 -8.84 10.32
N CYS A 19 5.14 -9.31 9.08
CA CYS A 19 4.12 -10.09 8.40
C CYS A 19 4.52 -11.56 8.34
N VAL A 20 3.62 -12.46 8.72
CA VAL A 20 3.85 -13.90 8.69
C VAL A 20 3.55 -14.45 7.30
N LEU A 21 4.41 -15.34 6.79
CA LEU A 21 4.21 -15.99 5.49
C LEU A 21 2.88 -16.74 5.45
N GLY A 22 2.09 -16.55 4.38
CA GLY A 22 0.77 -17.19 4.23
C GLY A 22 -0.35 -16.51 5.00
N THR A 23 -0.07 -15.42 5.72
CA THR A 23 -1.11 -14.55 6.29
C THR A 23 -1.36 -13.35 5.38
N VAL A 24 -2.60 -12.87 5.43
CA VAL A 24 -3.02 -11.65 4.73
C VAL A 24 -3.02 -10.51 5.73
N THR A 25 -2.38 -9.42 5.33
CA THR A 25 -2.24 -8.20 6.12
C THR A 25 -3.03 -7.10 5.44
N GLN A 26 -3.96 -6.46 6.13
CA GLN A 26 -4.67 -5.31 5.59
C GLN A 26 -3.86 -4.04 5.77
N LEU A 27 -3.93 -3.14 4.79
CA LEU A 27 -3.25 -1.85 4.81
C LEU A 27 -4.28 -0.73 4.76
N ASP A 28 -4.32 0.07 5.82
CA ASP A 28 -5.23 1.21 5.90
C ASP A 28 -4.56 2.48 5.35
N VAL A 29 -4.71 2.65 4.05
CA VAL A 29 -4.17 3.78 3.29
C VAL A 29 -5.10 5.00 3.37
N CYS A 30 -6.42 4.77 3.39
CA CYS A 30 -7.41 5.84 3.34
C CYS A 30 -7.40 6.70 4.61
N SER A 31 -7.30 6.09 5.80
CA SER A 31 -7.26 6.86 7.06
C SER A 31 -5.96 7.63 7.26
N SER A 32 -4.91 7.20 6.57
CA SER A 32 -3.55 7.74 6.66
C SER A 32 -3.28 8.80 5.60
N ALA A 33 -4.13 8.88 4.57
CA ALA A 33 -3.97 9.81 3.48
C ALA A 33 -4.27 11.24 3.91
N PRO A 34 -3.46 12.23 3.46
CA PRO A 34 -3.86 13.62 3.57
C PRO A 34 -5.18 13.85 2.83
N GLU A 35 -6.09 14.62 3.42
CA GLU A 35 -7.42 14.91 2.86
C GLU A 35 -7.38 15.49 1.44
N ASP A 36 -6.28 16.14 1.09
CA ASP A 36 -6.12 16.73 -0.23
C ASP A 36 -5.67 15.74 -1.33
N CYS A 37 -5.45 14.47 -1.04
CA CYS A 37 -5.00 13.48 -2.03
C CYS A 37 -6.21 12.77 -2.66
N THR A 38 -6.19 12.57 -3.97
CA THR A 38 -7.31 11.92 -4.68
C THR A 38 -7.01 10.49 -5.10
N SER A 39 -5.74 10.08 -5.11
CA SER A 39 -5.34 8.74 -5.51
C SER A 39 -4.08 8.30 -4.78
N PHE A 40 -3.83 7.00 -4.76
CA PHE A 40 -2.59 6.43 -4.25
C PHE A 40 -2.04 5.38 -5.22
N SER A 41 -0.72 5.22 -5.20
CA SER A 41 -0.01 4.16 -5.88
C SER A 41 0.73 3.33 -4.84
N ILE A 42 0.74 2.01 -5.00
CA ILE A 42 1.52 1.12 -4.16
C ILE A 42 2.62 0.51 -4.99
N ASN A 43 3.83 0.51 -4.44
CA ASN A 43 4.97 -0.21 -4.97
C ASN A 43 5.43 -1.21 -3.92
N ALA A 44 5.75 -2.43 -4.34
CA ALA A 44 6.11 -3.49 -3.42
C ALA A 44 7.27 -4.30 -3.98
N SER A 45 8.13 -4.79 -3.08
CA SER A 45 9.20 -5.72 -3.45
C SER A 45 8.62 -6.98 -4.09
N PRO A 46 9.36 -7.67 -4.99
CA PRO A 46 8.86 -8.83 -5.74
C PRO A 46 8.30 -9.98 -4.89
N GLY A 47 8.75 -10.13 -3.65
CA GLY A 47 8.23 -11.14 -2.71
C GLY A 47 6.92 -10.76 -1.99
N VAL A 48 6.37 -9.57 -2.22
CA VAL A 48 5.08 -9.10 -1.65
C VAL A 48 4.04 -9.06 -2.76
N VAL A 49 2.86 -9.60 -2.48
CA VAL A 49 1.65 -9.40 -3.28
C VAL A 49 0.84 -8.30 -2.65
N VAL A 50 0.46 -7.33 -3.46
CA VAL A 50 -0.56 -6.35 -3.10
C VAL A 50 -1.80 -6.71 -3.90
N ASP A 51 -2.89 -6.95 -3.18
CA ASP A 51 -4.22 -7.10 -3.79
C ASP A 51 -5.09 -5.95 -3.29
N THR A 52 -5.93 -5.42 -4.17
CA THR A 52 -6.80 -4.29 -3.83
C THR A 52 -8.22 -4.67 -4.18
N ALA A 53 -9.00 -4.96 -3.15
CA ALA A 53 -10.38 -5.35 -3.27
C ALA A 53 -11.29 -4.11 -3.35
N HIS A 54 -12.51 -4.33 -3.84
CA HIS A 54 -13.59 -3.35 -3.84
C HIS A 54 -13.38 -2.08 -4.67
N SER A 55 -12.26 -1.94 -5.38
CA SER A 55 -12.02 -0.79 -6.26
C SER A 55 -11.17 -1.15 -7.49
N PRO A 56 -11.72 -0.97 -8.71
CA PRO A 56 -10.94 -1.16 -9.92
C PRO A 56 -9.84 -0.09 -10.03
N PRO A 57 -8.65 -0.43 -10.55
CA PRO A 57 -7.56 0.53 -10.72
C PRO A 57 -7.98 1.64 -11.69
N VAL A 58 -7.91 2.90 -11.25
CA VAL A 58 -8.34 4.09 -12.01
C VAL A 58 -7.45 4.33 -13.22
N LYS A 59 -6.16 3.98 -13.14
CA LYS A 59 -5.22 4.02 -14.26
C LYS A 59 -4.11 3.00 -14.03
N LYS A 60 -3.87 2.13 -15.02
CA LYS A 60 -2.62 1.38 -15.13
C LYS A 60 -1.56 2.34 -15.63
N ILE A 61 -0.61 2.70 -14.77
CA ILE A 61 0.54 3.52 -15.20
C ILE A 61 1.46 2.58 -15.98
N PRO A 62 1.98 2.99 -17.16
CA PRO A 62 2.86 2.15 -17.98
C PRO A 62 4.14 1.67 -17.26
N THR A 63 4.49 2.30 -16.14
CA THR A 63 5.63 1.94 -15.27
C THR A 63 5.36 0.71 -14.38
N GLY A 64 4.27 -0.01 -14.58
CA GLY A 64 3.95 -1.23 -13.82
C GLY A 64 3.31 -0.99 -12.45
N SER A 65 3.12 0.27 -12.06
CA SER A 65 2.43 0.68 -10.84
C SER A 65 0.94 0.87 -11.12
N SER A 66 0.08 0.22 -10.34
CA SER A 66 -1.36 0.45 -10.41
C SER A 66 -1.73 1.62 -9.49
N LYS A 67 -2.58 2.53 -9.97
CA LYS A 67 -3.10 3.65 -9.18
C LYS A 67 -4.55 3.37 -8.80
N TRP A 68 -4.85 3.51 -7.51
CA TRP A 68 -6.19 3.36 -6.95
C TRP A 68 -6.71 4.70 -6.43
N PRO A 69 -8.04 4.90 -6.40
CA PRO A 69 -8.63 6.09 -5.80
C PRO A 69 -8.45 6.02 -4.28
N LEU A 70 -8.30 7.17 -3.62
CA LEU A 70 -8.36 7.25 -2.16
C LEU A 70 -9.83 7.28 -1.74
N ASP A 71 -10.45 6.11 -1.70
CA ASP A 71 -11.85 5.92 -1.31
C ASP A 71 -11.93 5.00 -0.09
N PRO A 72 -12.79 5.27 0.90
CA PRO A 72 -12.93 4.43 2.09
C PRO A 72 -13.48 3.03 1.77
N GLY A 73 -14.03 2.80 0.58
CA GLY A 73 -14.39 1.48 0.08
C GLY A 73 -13.22 0.70 -0.52
N VAL A 74 -12.03 1.29 -0.64
CA VAL A 74 -10.84 0.61 -1.18
C VAL A 74 -10.17 -0.18 -0.07
N GLU A 75 -10.13 -1.50 -0.20
CA GLU A 75 -9.45 -2.36 0.75
C GLU A 75 -8.14 -2.87 0.15
N VAL A 76 -7.02 -2.51 0.77
CA VAL A 76 -5.69 -2.97 0.34
C VAL A 76 -5.25 -4.11 1.24
N THR A 77 -4.85 -5.22 0.62
CA THR A 77 -4.32 -6.38 1.31
C THR A 77 -2.94 -6.75 0.79
N LEU A 78 -2.11 -7.23 1.69
CA LEU A 78 -0.71 -7.59 1.48
C LEU A 78 -0.55 -9.06 1.84
N THR A 79 0.08 -9.82 0.94
CA THR A 79 0.42 -11.22 1.19
C THR A 79 1.89 -11.45 0.87
N MET A 80 2.62 -12.02 1.82
CA MET A 80 4.03 -12.38 1.60
C MET A 80 4.08 -13.68 0.79
N LYS A 81 4.77 -13.69 -0.36
CA LYS A 81 5.04 -14.91 -1.13
C LYS A 81 6.27 -15.65 -0.66
N ALA A 82 7.24 -14.93 -0.09
CA ALA A 82 8.50 -15.46 0.35
C ALA A 82 8.88 -14.87 1.70
N ALA A 83 9.60 -15.66 2.51
CA ALA A 83 10.22 -15.16 3.72
C ALA A 83 11.36 -14.19 3.35
N SER A 84 11.45 -13.06 4.07
CA SER A 84 12.60 -12.16 3.95
C SER A 84 13.88 -12.85 4.45
N ASN A 85 15.00 -12.58 3.80
CA ASN A 85 16.30 -13.11 4.19
C ASN A 85 16.97 -12.19 5.24
N SER A 86 16.69 -10.90 5.16
CA SER A 86 17.07 -9.85 6.12
C SER A 86 15.90 -8.92 6.44
N THR A 87 15.95 -8.30 7.62
CA THR A 87 14.95 -7.33 8.07
C THR A 87 14.89 -6.15 7.09
N GLY A 88 13.74 -5.97 6.44
CA GLY A 88 13.53 -4.87 5.49
C GLY A 88 13.81 -5.22 4.02
N ASP A 89 14.06 -6.48 3.66
CA ASP A 89 14.16 -6.91 2.25
C ASP A 89 12.85 -6.66 1.49
N GLN A 90 11.75 -6.84 2.21
CA GLN A 90 10.40 -6.71 1.68
C GLN A 90 9.88 -5.35 2.12
N LYS A 91 9.75 -4.44 1.14
CA LYS A 91 9.25 -3.09 1.36
C LYS A 91 8.00 -2.88 0.55
N VAL A 92 7.08 -2.14 1.14
CA VAL A 92 5.88 -1.66 0.48
C VAL A 92 5.90 -0.15 0.65
N SER A 93 5.98 0.58 -0.44
CA SER A 93 5.87 2.03 -0.43
C SER A 93 4.56 2.47 -1.04
N VAL A 94 3.88 3.38 -0.34
CA VAL A 94 2.63 3.96 -0.78
C VAL A 94 2.85 5.43 -1.08
N THR A 95 2.46 5.86 -2.27
CA THR A 95 2.61 7.25 -2.71
C THR A 95 1.25 7.84 -3.01
N ALA A 96 0.86 8.84 -2.24
CA ALA A 96 -0.37 9.60 -2.49
C ALA A 96 -0.14 10.68 -3.56
N VAL A 97 -1.07 10.78 -4.50
CA VAL A 97 -1.04 11.70 -5.65
C VAL A 97 -2.29 12.58 -5.62
N ARG A 98 -2.10 13.89 -5.74
CA ARG A 98 -3.18 14.86 -5.96
C ARG A 98 -3.22 15.22 -7.44
N ASP A 99 -4.39 14.99 -8.03
CA ASP A 99 -4.84 15.43 -9.37
C ASP A 99 -3.74 15.69 -10.43
N GLY A 100 -2.83 14.73 -10.61
CA GLY A 100 -1.87 14.73 -11.71
C GLY A 100 -0.75 15.76 -11.69
N VAL A 101 -0.58 16.57 -10.63
CA VAL A 101 0.41 17.66 -10.63
C VAL A 101 1.59 17.44 -9.67
N LEU A 102 1.40 16.93 -8.45
CA LEU A 102 2.51 16.69 -7.49
C LEU A 102 2.16 15.58 -6.48
N PRO A 103 3.15 14.79 -5.99
CA PRO A 103 2.95 13.93 -4.82
C PRO A 103 2.76 14.81 -3.58
N CYS A 104 1.64 14.64 -2.86
CA CYS A 104 1.35 15.43 -1.66
C CYS A 104 2.24 15.11 -0.47
N SER A 105 2.74 13.88 -0.43
CA SER A 105 3.65 13.38 0.59
C SER A 105 4.70 12.53 -0.11
N SER A 106 5.96 12.79 0.21
CA SER A 106 7.08 12.03 -0.29
C SER A 106 7.07 10.65 0.36
N GLY A 107 6.47 9.68 -0.34
CA GLY A 107 6.68 8.23 -0.16
C GLY A 107 6.48 7.70 1.27
N TRP A 108 5.30 7.16 1.54
CA TRP A 108 5.08 6.37 2.75
C TRP A 108 5.91 5.10 2.59
N SER A 109 6.76 4.76 3.56
CA SER A 109 7.59 3.55 3.56
C SER A 109 7.33 2.69 4.79
#